data_AF-A0A5C6DQK4-F1
#
_entry.id   AF-A0A5C6DQK4-F1
#
_cell.length_a   1.000
_cell.length_b   1.000
_cell.length_c   1.000
_cell.angle_alpha   90.00
_cell.angle_beta   90.00
_cell.angle_gamma   90.00
#
_symmetry.space_group_name_H-M   'P 1'
#
loop_
_entity.id
_entity.type
_entity.pdbx_description
1 polymer ?
#
loop_
_entity_poly.entity_id
_entity_poly.type
_entity_poly.pdbx_seq_one_letter_code
_entity_poly.pdbx_strand_id
1 'polypeptide(L)' 'MNLETTPTTTKKYEIRQLSDAGDVLSAQAVDASSGEAAAKQLKQVVDGAGKIEVCLDGISVSEMGVSYWRKRVRR' A
#
# COMPACT_ATOMS: atom_id res chain seq x y z
N MET A 1 19.31 1.44 -29.97
CA MET A 1 18.57 2.14 -28.90
C MET A 1 18.54 1.21 -27.70
N ASN A 2 19.51 1.35 -26.80
CA ASN A 2 19.57 0.56 -25.59
C ASN A 2 18.63 1.20 -24.58
N LEU A 3 17.41 0.67 -24.45
CA LEU A 3 16.62 0.96 -23.26
C LEU A 3 17.34 0.24 -22.10
N GLU A 4 18.16 0.98 -21.37
CA GLU A 4 18.50 0.65 -20.00
C GLU A 4 17.17 0.53 -19.25
N THR A 5 16.68 -0.70 -19.18
CA THR A 5 15.54 -1.06 -18.36
C THR A 5 16.11 -1.02 -16.96
N THR A 6 16.10 0.17 -16.34
CA THR A 6 16.38 0.31 -14.91
C THR A 6 15.63 -0.82 -14.23
N PRO A 7 16.28 -1.70 -13.45
CA PRO A 7 15.54 -2.72 -12.73
C PRO A 7 14.51 -1.93 -11.93
N THR A 8 13.23 -2.11 -12.25
CA THR A 8 12.18 -1.74 -11.33
C THR A 8 12.39 -2.69 -10.17
N THR A 9 13.29 -2.32 -9.26
CA THR A 9 13.58 -3.08 -8.04
C THR A 9 12.31 -2.99 -7.23
N THR A 10 11.37 -3.87 -7.55
CA THR A 10 10.14 -4.01 -6.82
C THR A 10 10.53 -4.52 -5.45
N LYS A 11 10.17 -3.76 -4.43
CA LYS A 11 10.37 -4.16 -3.05
C LYS A 11 9.07 -4.78 -2.56
N LYS A 12 9.19 -5.70 -1.62
CA LYS A 12 8.05 -6.29 -0.96
C LYS A 12 7.54 -5.32 0.10
N TYR A 13 6.40 -4.70 -0.20
CA TYR A 13 5.68 -3.83 0.73
C TYR A 13 4.59 -4.63 1.43
N GLU A 14 4.30 -4.29 2.67
CA GLU A 14 3.21 -4.86 3.45
C GLU A 14 2.17 -3.78 3.70
N ILE A 15 0.99 -3.96 3.14
CA ILE A 15 -0.13 -3.04 3.26
C ILE A 15 -1.00 -3.51 4.42
N ARG A 16 -0.94 -2.81 5.54
CA ARG A 16 -1.74 -3.03 6.73
C ARG A 16 -2.95 -2.11 6.70
N GLN A 17 -4.12 -2.69 6.90
CA GLN A 17 -5.39 -2.01 6.95
C GLN A 17 -5.82 -1.97 8.40
N LEU A 18 -5.87 -0.77 8.96
CA LEU A 18 -6.20 -0.56 10.36
C LEU A 18 -7.64 -0.06 10.48
N SER A 19 -8.32 -0.53 11.52
CA SER A 19 -9.59 0.02 11.98
C SER A 19 -9.40 1.44 12.54
N ASP A 20 -10.50 2.13 12.80
CA ASP A 20 -10.47 3.44 13.48
C ASP A 20 -9.83 3.36 14.88
N ALA A 21 -9.96 2.20 15.55
CA ALA A 21 -9.34 1.90 16.84
C ALA A 21 -7.81 1.68 16.76
N GLY A 22 -7.25 1.52 15.55
CA GLY A 22 -5.84 1.22 15.35
C GLY A 22 -5.49 -0.27 15.32
N ASP A 23 -6.49 -1.17 15.39
CA ASP A 23 -6.27 -2.60 15.20
C ASP A 23 -6.06 -2.95 13.73
N VAL A 24 -5.06 -3.77 13.43
CA VAL A 24 -4.81 -4.30 12.08
C VAL A 24 -5.89 -5.32 11.75
N LEU A 25 -6.85 -4.93 10.90
CA LEU A 25 -7.91 -5.80 10.41
C LEU A 25 -7.42 -6.75 9.32
N SER A 26 -6.49 -6.29 8.49
CA SER A 26 -5.96 -7.08 7.39
C SER A 26 -4.57 -6.60 6.99
N ALA A 27 -3.71 -7.50 6.56
CA ALA A 27 -2.39 -7.17 6.02
C ALA A 27 -2.17 -7.93 4.72
N GLN A 28 -1.67 -7.25 3.70
CA GLN A 28 -1.38 -7.84 2.39
C GLN A 28 0.02 -7.43 1.93
N ALA A 29 0.89 -8.42 1.72
CA ALA A 29 2.18 -8.20 1.10
C ALA A 29 2.04 -8.10 -0.43
N VAL A 30 2.66 -7.08 -1.02
CA VAL A 30 2.67 -6.84 -2.46
C VAL A 30 4.04 -6.37 -2.94
N ASP A 31 4.41 -6.78 -4.15
CA ASP A 31 5.64 -6.35 -4.79
C ASP A 31 5.38 -5.12 -5.64
N ALA A 32 5.98 -3.99 -5.25
CA ALA A 32 5.79 -2.71 -5.92
C ALA A 32 7.09 -1.92 -6.02
N SER A 33 7.15 -0.95 -6.92
CA SER A 33 8.32 -0.09 -7.06
C SER A 33 8.42 1.00 -5.98
N SER A 34 7.29 1.34 -5.35
CA SER A 34 7.15 2.38 -4.33
C SER A 34 5.95 2.11 -3.41
N GLY A 35 5.92 2.69 -2.21
CA GLY A 35 4.79 2.55 -1.28
C GLY A 35 3.45 3.04 -1.86
N GLU A 36 3.47 4.07 -2.71
CA GLU A 36 2.27 4.53 -3.42
C GLU A 36 1.79 3.52 -4.49
N ALA A 37 2.72 2.83 -5.16
CA ALA A 37 2.38 1.78 -6.12
C ALA A 37 1.83 0.54 -5.40
N ALA A 38 2.38 0.19 -4.24
CA ALA A 38 1.84 -0.86 -3.37
C ALA A 38 0.40 -0.52 -2.98
N ALA A 39 0.17 0.69 -2.46
CA ALA A 39 -1.17 1.15 -2.12
C ALA A 39 -2.12 1.06 -3.32
N LYS A 40 -1.70 1.40 -4.54
CA LYS A 40 -2.53 1.23 -5.75
C LYS A 40 -2.80 -0.22 -6.15
N GLN A 41 -1.93 -1.16 -5.80
CA GLN A 41 -2.15 -2.59 -6.04
C GLN A 41 -3.19 -3.20 -5.10
N LEU A 42 -3.39 -2.60 -3.92
CA LEU A 42 -4.57 -2.89 -3.13
C LEU A 42 -5.80 -2.59 -4.01
N LYS A 43 -6.70 -3.55 -4.16
CA LYS A 43 -7.92 -3.37 -4.99
C LYS A 43 -9.15 -3.04 -4.14
N GLN A 44 -9.14 -3.53 -2.92
CA GLN A 44 -10.23 -3.39 -1.97
C GLN A 44 -9.65 -3.21 -0.57
N VAL A 45 -10.34 -2.38 0.19
CA VAL A 45 -10.11 -2.29 1.64
C VAL A 45 -11.11 -3.19 2.35
N VAL A 46 -10.72 -3.77 3.47
CA VAL A 46 -11.64 -4.52 4.33
C VAL A 46 -12.67 -3.58 4.94
N ASP A 47 -13.89 -4.07 5.08
CA ASP A 47 -14.97 -3.30 5.71
C ASP A 47 -14.59 -2.97 7.16
N GLY A 48 -14.81 -1.73 7.58
CA GLY A 48 -14.34 -1.22 8.87
C GLY A 48 -12.89 -0.71 8.90
N ALA A 49 -12.10 -0.84 7.82
CA ALA A 49 -10.80 -0.18 7.75
C ALA A 49 -10.96 1.35 7.64
N GLY A 50 -10.31 2.07 8.56
CA GLY A 50 -10.23 3.54 8.56
C GLY A 50 -8.91 4.05 7.99
N LYS A 51 -7.82 3.27 8.13
CA LYS A 51 -6.47 3.65 7.72
C LYS A 51 -5.76 2.54 6.96
N ILE A 52 -4.83 2.93 6.11
CA ILE A 52 -3.93 2.06 5.37
C ILE A 52 -2.51 2.50 5.68
N GLU A 53 -1.73 1.60 6.22
CA GLU A 53 -0.31 1.75 6.46
C GLU A 53 0.44 0.84 5.47
N VAL A 54 1.47 1.37 4.84
CA VAL A 54 2.35 0.62 3.96
C VAL A 54 3.71 0.55 4.64
N CYS A 55 4.08 -0.66 5.06
CA CYS A 55 5.38 -0.96 5.61
C CYS A 55 6.30 -1.52 4.52
N LEU A 56 7.57 -1.20 4.60
CA LEU A 56 8.64 -1.78 3.81
C LEU A 56 9.67 -2.31 4.80
N ASP A 57 9.94 -3.62 4.76
CA ASP A 57 10.92 -4.24 5.66
C ASP A 57 10.65 -3.96 7.15
N GLY A 58 9.36 -3.89 7.52
CA GLY A 58 8.93 -3.55 8.88
C GLY A 58 8.91 -2.06 9.22
N ILE A 59 9.31 -1.18 8.29
CA ILE A 59 9.31 0.27 8.47
C ILE A 59 8.10 0.88 7.76
N SER A 60 7.25 1.61 8.48
CA SER A 60 6.13 2.35 7.88
C SER A 60 6.66 3.47 6.97
N VAL A 61 6.51 3.30 5.65
CA VAL A 61 6.99 4.24 4.63
C VAL A 61 5.87 5.12 4.06
N SER A 62 4.62 4.73 4.25
CA SER A 62 3.47 5.50 3.80
C SER A 62 2.28 5.20 4.71
N GLU A 63 1.64 6.24 5.23
CA GLU A 63 0.37 6.13 5.95
C GLU A 63 -0.66 6.99 5.21
N MET A 64 -1.85 6.44 4.99
CA MET A 64 -2.95 7.16 4.39
C MET A 64 -4.31 6.67 4.89
N GLY A 65 -5.25 7.59 5.06
CA GLY A 65 -6.63 7.22 5.37
C GLY A 65 -7.29 6.47 4.21
N VAL A 66 -8.13 5.47 4.52
CA VAL A 66 -8.89 4.70 3.52
C VAL A 66 -9.71 5.63 2.62
N SER A 67 -10.29 6.70 3.18
CA SER A 67 -11.02 7.73 2.44
C SER A 67 -10.17 8.43 1.37
N TYR A 68 -8.90 8.69 1.68
CA TYR A 68 -7.96 9.32 0.74
C TYR A 68 -7.54 8.33 -0.35
N TRP A 69 -7.19 7.12 0.06
CA TRP A 69 -6.82 6.03 -0.84
C TRP A 69 -7.93 5.71 -1.85
N ARG A 70 -9.18 5.60 -1.37
CA ARG A 70 -10.35 5.26 -2.20
C ARG A 70 -10.61 6.31 -3.28
N LYS A 71 -10.34 7.59 -2.99
CA LYS A 71 -10.40 8.67 -3.99
C LYS A 71 -9.35 8.51 -5.10
N ARG A 72 -8.22 7.86 -4.79
CA ARG A 72 -7.05 7.76 -5.67
C ARG A 72 -7.04 6.48 -6.51
N VAL A 73 -7.57 5.37 -5.97
CA VAL A 73 -7.63 4.07 -6.68
C VAL A 73 -8.85 3.96 -7.60
N ARG A 74 -9.92 4.72 -7.34
CA ARG A 74 -11.16 4.69 -8.15
C ARG A 74 -11.15 5.63 -9.36
N ARG A 75 -9.99 6.12 -9.80
CA ARG A 75 -9.81 6.94 -11.00
C ARG A 75 -9.18 6.14 -12.13
#